data_AF-A0A5A8E272-F1
#
_entry.id   AF-A0A5A8E272-F1
#
_cell.length_a   1.000
_cell.length_b   1.000
_cell.length_c   1.000
_cell.angle_alpha   90.00
_cell.angle_beta   90.00
_cell.angle_gamma   90.00
#
_symmetry.space_group_name_H-M   'P 1'
#
loop_
_entity.id
_entity.type
_entity.pdbx_description
1 polymer ?
#
loop_
_entity_poly.entity_id
_entity_poly.type
_entity_poly.pdbx_seq_one_letter_code
_entity_poly.pdbx_strand_id
1 'polypeptide(L)'
;MRRTRMRQRGAADQDSASDEPSEDDWEPFWDEAAGAQRWYSAARDATSLRRPQWALERRLVAEQAPVLVYWPLSRRSFQGRFVRWVPSKLKFKVEYDDGDVEYLAAHQDHKRVQAAG
;
A
#
# COMPACT_ATOMS: atom_id res chain seq x y z
N MET A 1 -13.39 6.26 -25.26
CA MET A 1 -13.35 7.25 -24.18
C MET A 1 -11.97 7.86 -24.13
N ARG A 2 -11.83 9.19 -24.28
CA ARG A 2 -10.52 9.87 -24.25
C ARG A 2 -10.25 10.31 -22.81
N ARG A 3 -9.13 9.86 -22.22
CA ARG A 3 -8.67 10.24 -20.88
C ARG A 3 -7.56 11.28 -21.06
N THR A 4 -7.71 12.47 -20.52
CA THR A 4 -6.69 13.52 -20.64
C THR A 4 -5.88 13.58 -19.35
N ARG A 5 -4.61 13.14 -19.40
CA ARG A 5 -3.66 13.29 -18.28
C ARG A 5 -3.38 14.78 -18.09
N MET A 6 -3.50 15.28 -16.86
CA MET A 6 -2.96 16.59 -16.49
C MET A 6 -1.43 16.50 -16.52
N ARG A 7 -0.82 17.07 -17.57
CA ARG A 7 0.63 17.18 -17.71
C ARG A 7 1.10 18.29 -16.77
N GLN A 8 1.68 17.95 -15.62
CA GLN A 8 2.47 18.93 -14.86
C GLN A 8 3.71 19.25 -15.68
N ARG A 9 3.74 20.45 -16.29
CA ARG A 9 4.96 21.04 -16.85
C ARG A 9 5.64 21.82 -15.73
N GLY A 10 6.77 21.31 -15.27
CA GLY A 10 7.77 22.06 -14.51
C GLY A 10 9.13 21.47 -14.86
N ALA A 11 9.89 22.17 -15.70
CA ALA A 11 11.24 21.79 -16.09
C ALA A 11 12.24 22.45 -15.13
N ALA A 12 13.14 21.66 -14.56
CA ALA A 12 14.48 22.08 -14.14
C ALA A 12 15.32 20.81 -13.88
N ASP A 13 16.46 20.72 -14.57
CA ASP A 13 17.50 19.70 -14.42
C ASP A 13 17.98 19.55 -12.96
N GLN A 14 18.15 18.30 -12.49
CA GLN A 14 19.38 17.76 -11.89
C GLN A 14 19.15 16.47 -11.07
N ASP A 15 20.08 15.53 -11.32
CA ASP A 15 20.47 14.32 -10.58
C ASP A 15 19.58 13.06 -10.61
N SER A 16 20.23 11.99 -11.06
CA SER A 16 19.80 10.59 -11.03
C SER A 16 19.62 10.10 -9.59
N ALA A 17 18.60 10.59 -8.89
CA ALA A 17 17.94 9.79 -7.89
C ALA A 17 17.08 8.79 -8.66
N SER A 18 17.40 7.50 -8.58
CA SER A 18 16.45 6.46 -8.93
C SER A 18 15.23 6.66 -8.04
N ASP A 19 14.24 7.39 -8.56
CA ASP A 19 12.89 7.48 -8.01
C ASP A 19 12.39 6.04 -8.01
N GLU A 20 12.60 5.33 -6.90
CA GLU A 20 11.92 4.07 -6.67
C GLU A 20 10.45 4.42 -6.90
N PRO A 21 9.79 3.79 -7.89
CA PRO A 21 8.46 4.20 -8.29
C PRO A 21 7.60 4.31 -7.05
N SER A 22 7.06 5.52 -6.79
CA SER A 22 6.24 5.79 -5.61
C SER A 22 5.29 4.63 -5.39
N GLU A 23 5.43 3.95 -4.25
CA GLU A 23 4.59 2.80 -3.92
C GLU A 23 3.11 3.21 -3.71
N ASP A 24 2.83 4.51 -3.62
CA ASP A 24 1.50 5.09 -3.78
C ASP A 24 1.26 5.46 -5.25
N ASP A 25 0.42 4.66 -5.91
CA ASP A 25 0.13 4.74 -7.35
C ASP A 25 -1.16 5.52 -7.68
N TRP A 26 -1.75 6.22 -6.70
CA TRP A 26 -2.97 7.00 -6.91
C TRP A 26 -2.69 8.35 -7.57
N GLU A 27 -3.06 8.47 -8.85
CA GLU A 27 -2.95 9.69 -9.64
C GLU A 27 -4.31 10.43 -9.71
N PRO A 28 -4.35 11.77 -9.61
CA PRO A 28 -5.57 12.54 -9.85
C PRO A 28 -5.88 12.59 -11.35
N PHE A 29 -7.16 12.51 -11.70
CA PHE A 29 -7.65 12.72 -13.07
C PHE A 29 -9.01 13.43 -13.07
N TRP A 30 -9.33 14.10 -14.19
CA TRP A 30 -10.65 14.69 -14.38
C TRP A 30 -11.60 13.67 -15.04
N ASP A 31 -12.73 13.40 -14.40
CA ASP A 31 -13.79 12.54 -14.94
C ASP A 31 -14.84 13.44 -15.62
N GLU A 32 -14.83 13.49 -16.95
CA GLU A 32 -15.78 14.29 -17.73
C GLU A 32 -17.24 13.83 -17.54
N ALA A 33 -17.47 12.53 -17.33
CA ALA A 33 -18.83 12.02 -17.14
C ALA A 33 -19.40 12.41 -15.77
N ALA A 34 -18.53 12.50 -14.75
CA ALA A 34 -18.91 12.95 -13.41
C ALA A 34 -18.78 14.47 -13.22
N GLY A 35 -18.11 15.18 -14.14
CA GLY A 35 -17.80 16.60 -14.01
C GLY A 35 -16.95 16.94 -12.78
N ALA A 36 -16.08 16.01 -12.36
CA ALA A 36 -15.35 16.14 -11.09
C ALA A 36 -13.95 15.52 -11.15
N GLN A 37 -13.06 15.99 -10.28
CA GLN A 37 -11.77 15.34 -10.05
C GLN A 37 -11.94 14.03 -9.28
N ARG A 38 -11.28 12.98 -9.77
CA ARG A 38 -11.23 11.65 -9.15
C ARG A 38 -9.78 11.19 -9.05
N TRP A 39 -9.57 10.06 -8.40
CA TRP A 39 -8.28 9.43 -8.21
C TRP A 39 -8.31 8.06 -8.89
N TYR A 40 -7.21 7.68 -9.53
CA TYR A 40 -7.05 6.39 -10.22
C TYR A 40 -5.77 5.69 -9.76
N SER A 41 -5.86 4.39 -9.54
CA SER A 41 -4.74 3.49 -9.25
C SER A 41 -4.58 2.52 -10.42
N ALA A 42 -3.46 2.63 -11.13
CA ALA A 42 -3.16 1.77 -12.27
C ALA A 42 -2.86 0.33 -11.82
N ALA A 43 -2.23 0.15 -10.65
CA ALA A 43 -1.90 -1.17 -10.13
C ALA A 43 -3.15 -2.00 -9.78
N ARG A 44 -4.29 -1.33 -9.55
CA ARG A 44 -5.57 -1.95 -9.16
C ARG A 44 -6.65 -1.88 -10.22
N ASP A 45 -6.40 -1.10 -11.27
CA ASP A 45 -7.43 -0.62 -12.18
C ASP A 45 -8.68 -0.08 -11.45
N ALA A 46 -8.46 0.80 -10.47
CA ALA A 46 -9.50 1.27 -9.56
C ALA A 46 -9.62 2.80 -9.55
N THR A 47 -10.86 3.30 -9.43
CA THR A 47 -11.15 4.75 -9.29
C THR A 47 -11.79 5.06 -7.94
N SER A 48 -11.44 6.21 -7.36
CA SER A 48 -12.01 6.71 -6.11
C SER A 48 -12.36 8.20 -6.21
N LEU A 49 -13.35 8.65 -5.42
CA LEU A 49 -13.68 10.07 -5.29
C LEU A 49 -12.62 10.84 -4.48
N ARG A 50 -11.91 10.16 -3.58
CA ARG A 50 -10.88 10.74 -2.71
C ARG A 50 -9.62 9.88 -2.76
N ARG A 51 -8.46 10.50 -2.55
CA ARG A 51 -7.20 9.76 -2.36
C ARG A 51 -7.32 8.91 -1.09
N PRO A 52 -7.09 7.59 -1.15
CA PRO A 52 -7.00 6.78 0.06
C PRO A 52 -5.88 7.28 0.97
N GLN A 53 -6.16 7.39 2.28
CA GLN A 53 -5.22 7.98 3.25
C GLN A 53 -4.43 6.96 4.07
N TRP A 54 -4.84 5.69 4.10
CA TRP A 54 -4.16 4.58 4.79
C TRP A 54 -3.73 4.90 6.23
N ALA A 55 -4.56 5.61 6.99
CA ALA A 55 -4.18 6.13 8.30
C ALA A 55 -3.90 5.01 9.32
N LEU A 56 -4.71 3.94 9.29
CA LEU A 56 -4.51 2.78 10.16
C LEU A 56 -3.22 2.05 9.80
N GLU A 57 -2.99 1.78 8.53
CA GLU A 57 -1.83 1.05 8.03
C GLU A 57 -0.53 1.80 8.34
N ARG A 58 -0.53 3.12 8.13
CA ARG A 58 0.58 3.99 8.52
C ARG A 58 0.83 3.97 10.03
N ARG A 59 -0.24 3.99 10.84
CA ARG A 59 -0.11 3.90 12.30
C ARG A 59 0.49 2.57 12.74
N LEU A 60 0.00 1.46 12.21
CA LEU A 60 0.51 0.11 12.53
C LEU A 60 2.00 -0.03 12.20
N VAL A 61 2.46 0.57 11.10
CA VAL A 61 3.88 0.61 10.73
C VAL A 61 4.68 1.52 11.66
N ALA A 62 4.17 2.73 11.96
CA ALA A 62 4.85 3.68 12.82
C ALA A 62 5.05 3.15 14.26
N GLU A 63 4.06 2.42 14.77
CA GLU A 63 4.08 1.79 16.09
C GLU A 63 4.83 0.43 16.08
N GLN A 64 5.27 -0.05 14.91
CA GLN A 64 5.75 -1.42 14.70
C GLN A 64 4.85 -2.45 15.38
N ALA A 65 3.53 -2.27 15.19
CA ALA A 65 2.53 -3.02 15.92
C ALA A 65 2.75 -4.54 15.74
N PRO A 66 2.66 -5.33 16.83
CA PRO A 66 2.94 -6.75 16.77
C PRO A 66 1.82 -7.48 16.04
N VAL A 67 2.21 -8.52 15.30
CA VAL A 67 1.32 -9.36 14.52
C VAL A 67 1.67 -10.82 14.73
N LEU A 68 0.65 -11.66 14.85
CA LEU A 68 0.79 -13.10 14.92
C LEU A 68 0.25 -13.69 13.60
N VAL A 69 1.10 -14.41 12.86
CA VAL A 69 0.77 -14.97 11.55
C VAL A 69 0.80 -16.50 11.61
N TYR A 70 -0.34 -17.13 11.32
CA TYR A 70 -0.44 -18.58 11.19
C TYR A 70 0.12 -19.07 9.85
N TRP A 71 1.06 -20.02 9.92
CA TRP A 71 1.68 -20.69 8.79
C TRP A 71 1.13 -22.12 8.68
N PRO A 72 0.31 -22.44 7.67
CA PRO A 72 -0.37 -23.73 7.56
C PRO A 72 0.57 -24.94 7.43
N LEU A 73 1.71 -24.78 6.74
CA LEU A 73 2.69 -25.86 6.56
C LEU A 73 3.32 -26.27 7.89
N SER A 74 3.67 -25.30 8.72
CA SER A 74 4.23 -25.53 10.06
C SER A 74 3.16 -25.81 11.11
N ARG A 75 1.88 -25.57 10.79
CA ARG A 75 0.72 -25.60 11.70
C ARG A 75 0.95 -24.81 12.99
N ARG A 76 1.65 -23.70 12.89
CA ARG A 76 2.05 -22.86 14.02
C ARG A 76 1.93 -21.39 13.64
N SER A 77 1.83 -20.54 14.66
CA SER A 77 1.85 -19.10 14.48
C SER A 77 3.22 -18.53 14.82
N PHE A 78 3.63 -17.54 14.05
CA PHE A 78 4.90 -16.85 14.20
C PHE A 78 4.64 -15.38 14.49
N GLN A 79 5.40 -14.85 15.45
CA GLN A 79 5.30 -13.46 15.85
C GLN A 79 6.19 -12.61 14.95
N GLY A 80 5.67 -11.45 14.57
CA GLY A 80 6.38 -10.46 13.79
C GLY A 80 5.84 -9.06 14.03
N ARG A 81 6.29 -8.10 13.22
CA ARG A 81 5.91 -6.68 13.30
C ARG A 81 5.64 -6.11 11.93
N PHE A 82 4.69 -5.17 11.86
CA PHE A 82 4.47 -4.39 10.64
C PHE A 82 5.61 -3.38 10.46
N VAL A 83 6.41 -3.54 9.41
CA VAL A 83 7.58 -2.68 9.15
C VAL A 83 7.41 -1.77 7.93
N ARG A 84 6.46 -2.08 7.02
CA ARG A 84 6.12 -1.22 5.87
C ARG A 84 4.70 -1.47 5.42
N TRP A 85 4.03 -0.44 4.91
CA TRP A 85 2.78 -0.55 4.15
C TRP A 85 3.09 -0.27 2.68
N VAL A 86 2.58 -1.11 1.78
CA VAL A 86 2.74 -0.96 0.33
C VAL A 86 1.38 -0.64 -0.28
N PRO A 87 1.05 0.66 -0.44
CA PRO A 87 -0.24 1.11 -0.91
C PRO A 87 -0.60 0.68 -2.31
N SER A 88 0.32 0.22 -3.16
CA SER A 88 0.08 -0.32 -4.52
C SER A 88 -0.30 -1.80 -4.55
N LYS A 89 0.04 -2.55 -3.49
CA LYS A 89 -0.22 -4.00 -3.37
C LYS A 89 -1.30 -4.35 -2.34
N LEU A 90 -1.75 -3.38 -1.53
CA LEU A 90 -2.59 -3.61 -0.34
C LEU A 90 -1.95 -4.61 0.64
N LYS A 91 -0.63 -4.53 0.80
CA LYS A 91 0.13 -5.48 1.63
C LYS A 91 1.00 -4.75 2.63
N PHE A 92 1.15 -5.35 3.80
CA PHE A 92 2.20 -5.02 4.74
C PHE A 92 3.44 -5.83 4.45
N LYS A 93 4.62 -5.23 4.65
CA LYS A 93 5.84 -5.98 4.93
C LYS A 93 5.82 -6.32 6.42
N VAL A 94 5.88 -7.60 6.73
CA VAL A 94 6.02 -8.13 8.09
C VAL A 94 7.43 -8.68 8.23
N GLU A 95 8.09 -8.34 9.32
CA GLU A 95 9.37 -8.92 9.74
C GLU A 95 9.11 -9.80 10.97
N TYR A 96 9.50 -11.07 10.89
CA TYR A 96 9.37 -12.06 11.95
C TYR A 96 10.54 -11.97 12.92
N ASP A 97 10.39 -12.53 14.13
CA ASP A 97 11.44 -12.46 15.17
C ASP A 97 12.74 -13.21 14.81
N ASP A 98 12.71 -14.09 13.80
CA ASP A 98 13.88 -14.77 13.24
C ASP A 98 14.58 -13.98 12.12
N GLY A 99 14.05 -12.81 11.74
CA GLY A 99 14.56 -11.95 10.67
C GLY A 99 13.99 -12.25 9.28
N ASP A 100 13.13 -13.26 9.14
CA ASP A 100 12.44 -13.52 7.88
C ASP A 100 11.39 -12.44 7.58
N VAL A 101 11.10 -12.26 6.29
CA VAL A 101 10.20 -11.21 5.81
C VAL A 101 9.12 -11.79 4.89
N GLU A 102 7.87 -11.37 5.09
CA GLU A 102 6.73 -11.68 4.21
C GLU A 102 5.98 -10.41 3.81
N TYR A 103 5.43 -10.39 2.59
CA TYR A 103 4.45 -9.38 2.16
C TYR A 103 3.03 -9.92 2.31
N LEU A 104 2.33 -9.45 3.31
CA LEU A 104 1.07 -10.03 3.79
C LEU A 104 -0.13 -9.11 3.53
N ALA A 105 -1.20 -9.66 2.95
CA ALA A 105 -2.45 -8.95 2.71
C ALA A 105 -3.36 -9.01 3.93
N ALA A 106 -3.00 -8.28 5.00
CA ALA A 106 -3.65 -8.40 6.31
C ALA A 106 -5.18 -8.20 6.28
N HIS A 107 -5.67 -7.34 5.39
CA HIS A 107 -7.11 -7.11 5.21
C HIS A 107 -7.86 -8.31 4.61
N GLN A 108 -7.17 -9.19 3.87
CA GLN A 108 -7.76 -10.35 3.20
C GLN A 108 -7.53 -11.63 4.00
N ASP A 109 -6.37 -11.76 4.65
CA ASP A 109 -5.91 -12.95 5.36
C ASP A 109 -6.35 -13.02 6.84
N HIS A 110 -7.60 -12.65 7.13
CA HIS A 110 -8.16 -12.64 8.49
C HIS A 110 -8.12 -14.00 9.23
N LYS A 111 -7.96 -15.11 8.51
CA LYS A 111 -7.81 -16.46 9.09
C LYS A 111 -6.37 -16.76 9.54
N ARG A 112 -5.39 -16.06 8.95
CA ARG A 112 -3.97 -16.24 9.25
C ARG A 112 -3.45 -15.16 10.21
N VAL A 113 -4.05 -13.98 10.22
CA VAL A 113 -3.53 -12.80 10.92
C VAL A 113 -4.32 -12.53 12.19
N GLN A 114 -3.61 -12.39 13.30
CA GLN A 114 -4.16 -11.94 14.57
C GLN A 114 -3.33 -10.75 15.06
N ALA A 115 -4.00 -9.70 15.53
CA ALA A 115 -3.32 -8.64 16.26
C ALA A 115 -2.85 -9.22 17.60
N ALA A 116 -1.56 -9.09 17.92
CA ALA A 116 -1.08 -9.47 19.24
C ALA A 116 -1.40 -8.32 20.20
N GLY A 117 -2.14 -8.62 21.27
CA GLY A 117 -2.55 -7.65 22.30
C GLY A 117 -1.49 -7.47 23.38
#